data_AF-A0A939FHM0-F1
#
_entry.id   AF-A0A939FHM0-F1
#
_cell.length_a   1.000
_cell.length_b   1.000
_cell.length_c   1.000
_cell.angle_alpha   90.00
_cell.angle_beta   90.00
_cell.angle_gamma   90.00
#
_symmetry.space_group_name_H-M   'P 1'
#
loop_
_entity.id
_entity.type
_entity.pdbx_description
1 polymer ?
#
loop_
_entity_poly.entity_id
_entity_poly.type
_entity_poly.pdbx_seq_one_letter_code
_entity_poly.pdbx_strand_id
1 'polypeptide(L)' 'MLWLLAPYVLYLGTLPLVDRVHPTVLGLPFLFFWLLLATLLTPAAVFLAWRGDRKRGRA' A
#
# COMPACT_ATOMS: atom_id res chain seq x y z
N MET A 1 -25.51 -32.45 17.19
CA MET A 1 -24.36 -31.67 17.69
C MET A 1 -23.41 -31.24 16.57
N LEU A 2 -23.18 -32.05 15.54
CA LEU A 2 -22.32 -31.68 14.39
C LEU A 2 -22.76 -30.39 13.65
N TRP A 3 -24.06 -30.10 13.63
CA TRP A 3 -24.63 -28.87 13.06
C TRP A 3 -24.10 -27.58 13.71
N LEU A 4 -23.60 -27.64 14.94
CA LEU A 4 -22.99 -26.49 15.63
C LEU A 4 -21.62 -26.12 15.02
N LEU A 5 -20.99 -27.02 14.26
CA LEU A 5 -19.73 -26.76 13.58
C LEU A 5 -19.93 -26.06 12.22
N ALA A 6 -21.14 -26.05 11.68
CA ALA A 6 -21.46 -25.40 10.41
C ALA A 6 -21.03 -23.92 10.35
N PRO A 7 -21.37 -23.05 11.32
CA PRO A 7 -20.90 -21.66 11.32
C PRO A 7 -19.37 -21.56 11.42
N TYR A 8 -18.72 -22.47 12.15
CA TYR A 8 -17.26 -22.48 12.30
C TYR A 8 -16.55 -22.86 11.01
N VAL A 9 -17.01 -23.90 10.32
CA VAL A 9 -16.45 -24.34 9.04
C VAL A 9 -16.71 -23.30 7.96
N LEU A 10 -17.89 -22.68 7.95
CA LEU A 10 -18.20 -21.55 7.07
C LEU A 10 -17.23 -20.39 7.34
N TYR A 11 -17.08 -19.97 8.60
CA TYR A 11 -16.19 -18.87 8.97
C TYR A 11 -14.74 -19.15 8.58
N LEU A 12 -14.20 -20.29 8.99
CA LEU A 12 -12.81 -20.69 8.71
C LEU A 12 -12.55 -20.94 7.22
N GLY A 13 -13.55 -21.43 6.47
CA GLY A 13 -13.45 -21.59 5.02
C GLY A 13 -13.53 -20.25 4.28
N THR A 14 -14.39 -19.33 4.74
CA THR A 14 -14.48 -17.98 4.18
C THR A 14 -13.27 -17.12 4.51
N LEU A 15 -12.63 -17.32 5.66
CA LEU A 15 -11.50 -16.50 6.10
C LEU A 15 -10.40 -16.42 5.03
N PRO A 16 -9.76 -17.50 4.54
CA PRO A 16 -8.76 -17.44 3.48
C PRO A 16 -9.33 -17.02 2.11
N LEU A 17 -10.65 -17.08 1.92
CA LEU A 17 -11.35 -16.58 0.73
C LEU A 17 -11.49 -15.05 0.73
N VAL A 18 -11.49 -14.42 1.91
CA VAL A 18 -11.51 -12.95 2.09
C VAL A 18 -10.10 -12.41 2.39
N ASP A 19 -9.30 -13.13 3.18
CA ASP A 19 -7.85 -12.95 3.41
C ASP A 19 -7.02 -13.39 2.20
N ARG A 20 -7.48 -13.08 0.98
CA ARG A 20 -6.67 -13.32 -0.22
C ARG A 20 -5.60 -12.27 -0.31
N VAL A 21 -4.40 -12.65 0.14
CA VAL A 21 -3.12 -12.01 -0.20
C VAL A 21 -3.11 -10.54 0.21
N HIS A 22 -2.54 -10.25 1.38
CA HIS A 22 -2.07 -8.90 1.67
C HIS A 22 -1.21 -8.47 0.47
N PRO A 23 -1.63 -7.52 -0.37
CA PRO A 23 -0.86 -7.19 -1.55
C PRO A 23 0.48 -6.67 -1.04
N THR A 24 1.55 -7.43 -1.25
CA THR A 24 2.89 -7.04 -0.83
C THR A 24 3.68 -6.66 -2.06
N VAL A 25 4.19 -5.43 -2.09
CA VAL A 25 5.08 -4.93 -3.14
C VAL A 25 6.50 -4.92 -2.57
N LEU A 26 7.43 -5.63 -3.20
CA LEU A 26 8.82 -5.77 -2.71
C LEU A 26 8.93 -6.31 -1.26
N GLY A 27 7.94 -7.10 -0.81
CA GLY A 27 7.87 -7.61 0.56
C GLY A 27 7.27 -6.63 1.59
N LEU A 28 6.86 -5.43 1.17
CA LEU A 28 6.17 -4.45 2.02
C LEU A 28 4.66 -4.50 1.79
N PRO A 29 3.82 -4.34 2.84
CA PRO A 29 2.37 -4.22 2.65
C PRO A 29 2.05 -3.05 1.70
N PHE A 30 1.07 -3.21 0.83
CA PHE A 30 0.71 -2.26 -0.23
C PHE A 30 0.59 -0.82 0.26
N LEU A 31 -0.17 -0.60 1.34
CA LEU A 31 -0.33 0.73 1.93
C LEU A 31 0.99 1.32 2.41
N PHE A 32 1.86 0.52 3.03
CA PHE A 32 3.19 0.97 3.47
C PHE A 32 4.10 1.32 2.30
N PHE A 33 4.08 0.52 1.23
CA PHE A 33 4.84 0.81 0.02
C PHE A 33 4.45 2.17 -0.59
N TRP A 34 3.15 2.41 -0.75
CA TRP A 34 2.65 3.68 -1.28
C TRP A 34 2.92 4.86 -0.34
N LEU A 35 2.83 4.67 0.98
CA LEU A 35 3.14 5.70 1.96
C LEU A 35 4.63 6.08 1.91
N LEU A 36 5.52 5.09 1.84
CA LEU A 36 6.96 5.31 1.70
C LEU A 36 7.27 6.02 0.38
N LEU A 37 6.65 5.58 -0.71
CA LEU A 37 6.81 6.20 -2.03
C LEU A 37 6.35 7.66 -2.01
N ALA A 38 5.19 7.97 -1.45
CA ALA A 38 4.68 9.34 -1.30
C ALA A 38 5.61 10.22 -0.45
N THR A 39 6.17 9.64 0.61
CA THR A 39 7.13 10.32 1.50
C THR A 39 8.41 10.70 0.77
N LEU A 40 8.91 9.85 -0.14
CA LEU A 40 10.09 10.14 -0.97
C LEU A 40 9.76 11.05 -2.17
N LEU A 41 8.56 10.91 -2.74
CA LEU A 41 8.09 11.74 -3.85
C LEU A 41 7.93 13.21 -3.45
N THR A 42 7.53 13.50 -2.22
CA THR A 42 7.33 14.87 -1.74
C THR A 42 8.61 15.73 -1.82
N PRO A 43 9.73 15.34 -1.18
CA PRO A 43 10.98 16.08 -1.31
C PRO A 43 11.54 16.03 -2.75
N ALA A 44 11.33 14.94 -3.49
CA ALA A 44 11.74 14.87 -4.90
C ALA A 44 11.01 15.90 -5.76
N ALA A 45 9.69 16.05 -5.57
CA ALA A 45 8.88 17.04 -6.25
C ALA A 45 9.28 18.47 -5.86
N VAL A 46 9.51 18.74 -4.57
CA VAL A 46 10.02 20.04 -4.09
C VAL A 46 11.39 20.35 -4.69
N PHE A 47 12.29 19.37 -4.74
CA PHE A 47 13.60 19.53 -5.34
C PHE A 47 13.53 19.81 -6.85
N LEU A 48 12.66 19.10 -7.57
CA LEU A 48 12.40 19.32 -9.00
C LEU A 48 11.82 20.72 -9.24
N ALA A 49 10.88 21.17 -8.41
CA ALA A 49 10.33 22.52 -8.47
C ALA A 49 11.41 23.58 -8.24
N TRP A 50 12.21 23.44 -7.18
CA TRP A 50 13.33 24.34 -6.89
C TRP A 50 14.36 24.39 -8.03
N ARG A 51 14.68 23.24 -8.63
CA ARG A 51 15.61 23.16 -9.77
C ARG A 51 15.03 23.83 -11.01
N GLY A 52 13.73 23.70 -11.24
CA GLY A 52 12.99 24.37 -12.31
C GLY A 52 13.00 25.89 -12.15
N ASP A 53 12.67 26.38 -10.96
CA ASP A 53 12.66 27.81 -10.65
C ASP A 53 14.06 28.43 -10.78
N ARG A 54 15.10 27.74 -10.33
CA ARG A 54 16.50 28.18 -10.53
C ARG A 54 16.93 28.23 -11.99
N LYS A 55 16.39 27.37 -12.86
CA LYS A 55 16.65 27.45 -14.31
C LYS A 55 15.94 28.65 -14.94
N ARG A 56 14.77 29.02 -14.42
CA ARG A 56 13.93 30.11 -14.96
C ARG A 56 14.35 31.50 -14.48
N GLY A 57 14.84 31.63 -13.25
CA GLY A 57 15.41 32.88 -12.72
C GLY A 57 16.80 33.25 -13.24
N ARG A 58 17.34 32.53 -14.22
CA ARG A 58 18.60 32.82 -14.92
C ARG A 58 18.41 33.20 -16.41
N ALA A 59 17.16 33.28 -16.88
CA ALA A 59 16.79 33.84 -18.17
C ALA A 59 16.26 35.26 -17.97
#